data_AF-R3TW46-F1
#
_entry.id   AF-R3TW46-F1
#
_cell.length_a   1.000
_cell.length_b   1.000
_cell.length_c   1.000
_cell.angle_alpha   90.00
_cell.angle_beta   90.00
_cell.angle_gamma   90.00
#
_symmetry.space_group_name_H-M   'P 1'
#
loop_
_entity.id
_entity.type
_entity.pdbx_description
1 polymer ?
#
loop_
_entity_poly.entity_id
_entity_poly.type
_entity_poly.pdbx_seq_one_letter_code
_entity_poly.pdbx_strand_id
1 'polypeptide(L)'
;MLLAWIGGVSILVLLLFVLALFIVTLSYTNDVEISYMILVDEIKDAFFMRKNKKIEFFRNIINNERLRVLKKIVKTKDSDLMKILSIDKEKASEFKSMVQQDIKEKQIFFMSHEDAKKVMEQEDILSFMGSYKAAIEVFSIEKNRVDFKQELKKNKSKNAKKFEEVYEYQIHKENNSITDLFNGHFKAC
;
A
#
# COMPACT_ATOMS: atom_id res chain seq x y z
N MET A 1 -8.55 19.78 40.13
CA MET A 1 -7.54 18.78 40.54
C MET A 1 -7.90 17.36 40.11
N LEU A 2 -9.12 16.88 40.39
CA LEU A 2 -9.61 15.56 39.97
C LEU A 2 -9.60 15.32 38.44
N LEU A 3 -10.03 16.31 37.64
CA LEU A 3 -10.02 16.22 36.17
C LEU A 3 -8.60 16.14 35.58
N ALA A 4 -7.62 16.82 36.18
CA ALA A 4 -6.22 16.76 35.75
C ALA A 4 -5.59 15.39 36.06
N TRP A 5 -5.98 14.79 37.19
CA TRP A 5 -5.58 13.42 37.55
C TRP A 5 -6.19 12.37 36.60
N ILE A 6 -7.49 12.48 36.29
CA ILE A 6 -8.16 11.58 35.35
C ILE A 6 -7.54 11.68 33.95
N GLY A 7 -7.24 12.91 33.49
CA GLY A 7 -6.56 13.14 32.22
C GLY A 7 -5.15 12.54 32.19
N GLY A 8 -4.35 12.77 33.22
CA GLY A 8 -2.99 12.23 33.34
C GLY A 8 -2.95 10.71 33.35
N VAL A 9 -3.84 10.06 34.11
CA VAL A 9 -3.96 8.60 34.16
C VAL A 9 -4.38 8.04 32.79
N SER A 10 -5.33 8.69 32.11
CA SER A 10 -5.80 8.24 30.79
C SER A 10 -4.71 8.31 29.72
N ILE A 11 -3.90 9.36 29.72
CA ILE A 11 -2.75 9.50 28.81
C ILE A 11 -1.71 8.41 29.08
N LEU A 12 -1.42 8.15 30.36
CA LEU A 12 -0.44 7.12 30.74
C LEU A 12 -0.90 5.72 30.30
N VAL A 13 -2.18 5.39 30.48
CA VAL A 13 -2.75 4.12 30.01
C VAL A 13 -2.62 3.98 28.50
N LEU A 14 -2.90 5.05 27.75
CA LEU A 14 -2.79 5.04 26.28
C LEU A 14 -1.33 4.86 25.83
N LEU A 15 -0.37 5.52 26.48
CA LEU A 15 1.05 5.36 26.20
C LEU A 15 1.52 3.92 26.45
N LEU A 16 1.12 3.33 27.59
CA LEU A 16 1.45 1.95 27.92
C LEU A 16 0.83 0.97 26.92
N PHE A 17 -0.39 1.23 26.47
CA PHE A 17 -1.05 0.42 25.44
C PHE A 17 -0.30 0.48 24.10
N VAL A 18 0.07 1.67 23.63
CA VAL A 18 0.84 1.84 22.38
C VAL A 18 2.22 1.18 22.49
N LEU A 19 2.88 1.28 23.64
CA LEU A 19 4.15 0.61 23.90
C LEU A 19 3.99 -0.93 23.86
N ALA A 20 2.92 -1.47 24.45
CA ALA A 20 2.65 -2.89 24.42
C ALA A 20 2.42 -3.39 22.98
N LEU A 21 1.65 -2.66 22.18
CA LEU A 21 1.44 -2.96 20.75
C LEU A 21 2.77 -2.97 19.98
N PHE A 22 3.64 -1.99 20.23
CA PHE A 22 4.97 -1.93 19.62
C PHE A 22 5.82 -3.16 19.97
N ILE A 23 5.87 -3.54 21.26
CA ILE A 23 6.65 -4.69 21.74
C ILE A 23 6.15 -5.99 21.10
N VAL A 24 4.82 -6.16 21.01
CA VAL A 24 4.22 -7.32 20.33
C VAL A 24 4.66 -7.36 18.87
N THR A 25 4.52 -6.25 18.14
CA THR A 25 4.92 -6.20 16.72
C THR A 25 6.40 -6.46 16.51
N LEU A 26 7.25 -5.92 17.37
CA LEU A 26 8.70 -6.16 17.32
C LEU A 26 9.03 -7.64 17.53
N SER A 27 8.31 -8.31 18.44
CA SER A 27 8.51 -9.73 18.72
C SER A 27 8.16 -10.61 17.51
N TYR A 28 7.13 -10.24 16.73
CA TYR A 28 6.70 -11.01 15.55
C TYR A 28 7.49 -10.68 14.27
N THR A 29 7.86 -9.41 14.07
CA THR A 29 8.54 -8.97 12.85
C THR A 29 10.06 -9.07 12.95
N ASN A 30 10.59 -9.03 14.18
CA ASN A 30 12.02 -8.93 14.49
C ASN A 30 12.71 -7.77 13.75
N ASP A 31 11.99 -6.68 13.51
CA ASP A 31 12.47 -5.54 12.73
C ASP A 31 11.85 -4.23 13.24
N VAL A 32 12.70 -3.37 13.81
CA VAL A 32 12.29 -2.10 14.45
C VAL A 32 11.65 -1.14 13.46
N GLU A 33 12.20 -1.03 12.24
CA GLU A 33 11.70 -0.12 11.21
C GLU A 33 10.31 -0.54 10.74
N ILE A 34 10.12 -1.84 10.48
CA ILE A 34 8.83 -2.40 10.08
C ILE A 34 7.81 -2.29 11.22
N SER A 35 8.23 -2.54 12.46
CA SER A 35 7.35 -2.44 13.62
C SER A 35 6.81 -1.03 13.85
N TYR A 36 7.69 -0.03 13.75
CA TYR A 36 7.31 1.37 13.87
C TYR A 36 6.32 1.77 12.79
N MET A 37 6.58 1.37 11.56
CA MET A 37 5.71 1.68 10.42
C MET A 37 4.32 1.05 10.60
N ILE A 38 4.22 -0.25 10.90
CA ILE A 38 2.93 -0.93 11.13
C ILE A 38 2.14 -0.19 12.21
N LEU A 39 2.79 0.14 13.32
CA LEU A 39 2.14 0.87 14.41
C LEU A 39 1.60 2.24 13.97
N VAL A 40 2.43 3.02 13.29
CA VAL A 40 2.04 4.37 12.85
C VAL A 40 0.95 4.33 11.78
N ASP A 41 1.04 3.43 10.82
CA ASP A 41 0.09 3.35 9.71
C ASP A 41 -1.28 2.85 10.19
N GLU A 42 -1.31 1.85 11.07
CA GLU A 42 -2.58 1.34 11.63
C GLU A 42 -3.24 2.33 12.59
N ILE A 43 -2.46 3.07 13.39
CA ILE A 43 -2.98 4.21 14.16
C ILE A 43 -3.54 5.26 13.21
N LYS A 44 -2.81 5.60 12.15
CA LYS A 44 -3.29 6.60 11.18
C LYS A 44 -4.59 6.15 10.52
N ASP A 45 -4.69 4.90 10.15
CA ASP A 45 -5.87 4.35 9.52
C ASP A 45 -7.07 4.31 10.47
N ALA A 46 -6.85 4.01 11.75
CA ALA A 46 -7.90 4.03 12.77
C ALA A 46 -8.44 5.44 13.06
N PHE A 47 -7.57 6.46 13.09
CA PHE A 47 -7.96 7.81 13.49
C PHE A 47 -8.27 8.76 12.32
N PHE A 48 -7.66 8.57 11.16
CA PHE A 48 -7.71 9.53 10.05
C PHE A 48 -8.33 8.97 8.77
N MET A 49 -8.47 7.65 8.62
CA MET A 49 -9.07 7.06 7.42
C MET A 49 -10.57 6.83 7.60
N ARG A 50 -11.38 7.34 6.66
CA ARG A 50 -12.83 7.07 6.66
C ARG A 50 -13.08 5.61 6.27
N LYS A 51 -13.97 4.91 6.98
CA LYS A 51 -14.33 3.50 6.74
C LYS A 51 -14.55 3.15 5.25
N ASN A 52 -15.27 4.00 4.52
CA ASN A 52 -15.51 3.80 3.07
C ASN A 52 -14.23 3.88 2.23
N LYS A 53 -13.29 4.76 2.59
CA LYS A 53 -11.98 4.83 1.91
C LYS A 53 -11.13 3.59 2.18
N LYS A 54 -11.22 3.01 3.40
CA LYS A 54 -10.53 1.75 3.74
C LYS A 54 -11.07 0.58 2.90
N ILE A 55 -12.40 0.50 2.74
CA ILE A 55 -13.04 -0.52 1.90
C ILE A 55 -12.65 -0.35 0.42
N GLU A 56 -12.66 0.89 -0.08
CA GLU A 56 -12.26 1.19 -1.46
C GLU A 56 -10.79 0.83 -1.72
N PHE A 57 -9.90 1.17 -0.78
CA PHE A 57 -8.49 0.81 -0.84
C PHE A 57 -8.27 -0.70 -0.89
N PHE A 58 -8.91 -1.45 0.01
CA PHE A 58 -8.79 -2.91 0.07
C PHE A 58 -9.38 -3.59 -1.18
N ARG A 59 -10.54 -3.11 -1.65
CA ARG A 59 -11.14 -3.52 -2.92
C ARG A 59 -10.16 -3.33 -4.07
N ASN A 60 -9.48 -2.19 -4.14
CA ASN A 60 -8.50 -1.92 -5.19
C ASN A 60 -7.29 -2.86 -5.11
N ILE A 61 -6.79 -3.17 -3.91
CA ILE A 61 -5.70 -4.15 -3.72
C ILE A 61 -6.11 -5.53 -4.25
N ILE A 62 -7.24 -6.07 -3.79
CA ILE A 62 -7.72 -7.39 -4.22
C ILE A 62 -7.89 -7.45 -5.73
N ASN A 63 -8.50 -6.42 -6.31
CA ASN A 63 -8.75 -6.35 -7.74
C ASN A 63 -7.45 -6.28 -8.55
N ASN A 64 -6.44 -5.56 -8.04
CA ASN A 64 -5.11 -5.50 -8.66
C ASN A 64 -4.36 -6.83 -8.56
N GLU A 65 -4.42 -7.53 -7.43
CA GLU A 65 -3.81 -8.85 -7.29
C GLU A 65 -4.49 -9.89 -8.17
N ARG A 66 -5.83 -9.89 -8.23
CA ARG A 66 -6.58 -10.73 -9.18
C ARG A 66 -6.14 -10.47 -10.61
N LEU A 67 -6.06 -9.21 -11.04
CA LEU A 67 -5.59 -8.86 -12.37
C LEU A 67 -4.15 -9.35 -12.63
N ARG A 68 -3.27 -9.26 -11.63
CA ARG A 68 -1.89 -9.77 -11.71
C ARG A 68 -1.86 -11.28 -11.92
N VAL A 69 -2.66 -12.02 -11.15
CA VAL A 69 -2.78 -13.48 -11.27
C VAL A 69 -3.35 -13.86 -12.65
N LEU A 70 -4.42 -13.21 -13.10
CA LEU A 70 -5.00 -13.47 -14.42
C LEU A 70 -3.99 -13.20 -15.55
N LYS A 71 -3.23 -12.10 -15.48
CA LYS A 71 -2.13 -11.83 -16.43
C LYS A 71 -1.04 -12.90 -16.39
N LYS A 72 -0.76 -13.47 -15.23
CA LYS A 72 0.20 -14.58 -15.09
C LYS A 72 -0.34 -15.86 -15.73
N ILE A 73 -1.63 -16.17 -15.56
CA ILE A 73 -2.30 -17.29 -16.20
C ILE A 73 -2.20 -17.18 -17.73
N VAL A 74 -2.53 -16.02 -18.31
CA VAL A 74 -2.41 -15.80 -19.76
C VAL A 74 -0.96 -15.93 -20.28
N LYS A 75 0.04 -15.67 -19.43
CA LYS A 75 1.46 -15.84 -19.80
C LYS A 75 1.99 -17.25 -19.54
N THR A 76 1.24 -18.10 -18.84
CA THR A 76 1.68 -19.46 -18.50
C THR A 76 1.54 -20.35 -19.73
N LYS A 77 2.49 -21.28 -19.93
CA LYS A 77 2.42 -22.24 -21.03
C LYS A 77 1.26 -23.21 -20.80
N ASP A 78 0.61 -23.62 -21.87
CA ASP A 78 -0.56 -24.50 -21.79
C ASP A 78 -0.18 -25.85 -21.15
N SER A 79 1.04 -26.35 -21.41
CA SER A 79 1.57 -27.56 -20.75
C SER A 79 1.64 -27.47 -19.23
N ASP A 80 1.89 -26.27 -18.70
CA ASP A 80 2.01 -26.05 -17.26
C ASP A 80 0.62 -25.83 -16.65
N LEU A 81 -0.28 -25.13 -17.36
CA LEU A 81 -1.69 -25.00 -16.98
C LEU A 81 -2.40 -26.36 -16.93
N MET A 82 -2.16 -27.22 -17.91
CA MET A 82 -2.69 -28.59 -17.95
C MET A 82 -2.30 -29.38 -16.70
N LYS A 83 -1.04 -29.26 -16.24
CA LYS A 83 -0.55 -29.92 -15.02
C LYS A 83 -1.17 -29.32 -13.75
N ILE A 84 -1.24 -27.99 -13.67
CA ILE A 84 -1.76 -27.30 -12.49
C ILE A 84 -3.25 -27.56 -12.30
N LEU A 85 -4.02 -27.52 -13.39
CA LEU A 85 -5.49 -27.62 -13.36
C LEU A 85 -5.99 -29.04 -13.63
N SER A 86 -5.10 -29.98 -13.98
CA SER A 86 -5.46 -31.35 -14.38
C SER A 86 -6.48 -31.37 -15.53
N ILE A 87 -6.25 -30.55 -16.55
CA ILE A 87 -7.13 -30.41 -17.73
C ILE A 87 -6.37 -30.80 -19.01
N ASP A 88 -7.14 -31.13 -20.05
CA ASP A 88 -6.60 -31.35 -21.38
C ASP A 88 -6.16 -30.04 -22.08
N LYS A 89 -5.47 -30.18 -23.21
CA LYS A 89 -4.90 -29.05 -23.95
C LYS A 89 -5.97 -28.11 -24.51
N GLU A 90 -7.11 -28.67 -24.93
CA GLU A 90 -8.20 -27.90 -25.54
C GLU A 90 -8.84 -27.00 -24.49
N LYS A 91 -9.17 -27.56 -23.32
CA LYS A 91 -9.67 -26.82 -22.16
C LYS A 91 -8.68 -25.81 -21.61
N ALA A 92 -7.37 -26.11 -21.64
CA ALA A 92 -6.35 -25.15 -21.22
C ALA A 92 -6.31 -23.92 -22.16
N SER A 93 -6.45 -24.15 -23.47
CA SER A 93 -6.49 -23.08 -24.48
C SER A 93 -7.77 -22.26 -24.39
N GLU A 94 -8.91 -22.93 -24.20
CA GLU A 94 -10.21 -22.29 -24.00
C GLU A 94 -10.21 -21.42 -22.74
N PHE A 95 -9.79 -21.97 -21.59
CA PHE A 95 -9.68 -21.22 -20.33
C PHE A 95 -8.81 -19.98 -20.46
N LYS A 96 -7.66 -20.09 -21.13
CA LYS A 96 -6.74 -18.98 -21.35
C LYS A 96 -7.36 -17.89 -22.24
N SER A 97 -8.12 -18.30 -23.26
CA SER A 97 -8.84 -17.38 -24.15
C SER A 97 -9.96 -16.64 -23.41
N MET A 98 -10.73 -17.36 -22.57
CA MET A 98 -11.74 -16.75 -21.68
C MET A 98 -11.12 -15.72 -20.75
N VAL A 99 -10.05 -16.07 -20.03
CA VAL A 99 -9.35 -15.14 -19.13
C VAL A 99 -8.81 -13.92 -19.89
N GLN A 100 -8.29 -14.12 -21.10
CA GLN A 100 -7.78 -13.02 -21.92
C GLN A 100 -8.91 -12.09 -22.39
N GLN A 101 -10.09 -12.63 -22.68
CA GLN A 101 -11.28 -11.86 -23.01
C GLN A 101 -11.78 -11.07 -21.79
N ASP A 102 -11.86 -11.71 -20.61
CA ASP A 102 -12.26 -11.05 -19.35
C ASP A 102 -11.36 -9.85 -19.02
N ILE A 103 -10.04 -10.00 -19.22
CA ILE A 103 -9.07 -8.90 -19.04
C ILE A 103 -9.33 -7.77 -20.03
N LYS A 104 -9.58 -8.08 -21.32
CA LYS A 104 -9.77 -7.09 -22.39
C LYS A 104 -11.06 -6.31 -22.21
N GLU A 105 -12.15 -7.01 -21.93
CA GLU A 105 -13.47 -6.42 -21.81
C GLU A 105 -13.67 -5.70 -20.47
N LYS A 106 -12.68 -5.78 -19.56
CA LYS A 106 -12.79 -5.33 -18.16
C LYS A 106 -14.00 -5.96 -17.44
N GLN A 107 -14.54 -7.05 -17.98
CA GLN A 107 -15.57 -7.91 -17.38
C GLN A 107 -15.00 -8.80 -16.28
N ILE A 108 -13.79 -8.50 -15.80
CA ILE A 108 -13.28 -9.07 -14.57
C ILE A 108 -14.36 -8.84 -13.51
N PHE A 109 -14.86 -9.93 -12.92
CA PHE A 109 -15.68 -9.90 -11.72
C PHE A 109 -14.86 -9.29 -10.59
N PHE A 110 -14.74 -7.97 -10.64
CA PHE A 110 -14.14 -7.15 -9.62
C PHE A 110 -15.03 -7.29 -8.41
N MET A 111 -14.39 -7.52 -7.27
CA MET A 111 -15.11 -7.56 -6.01
C MET A 111 -15.90 -6.25 -5.87
N SER A 112 -17.21 -6.37 -5.69
CA SER A 112 -18.06 -5.20 -5.49
C SER A 112 -17.67 -4.53 -4.16
N HIS A 113 -18.06 -3.27 -3.99
CA HIS A 113 -17.82 -2.59 -2.72
C HIS A 113 -18.53 -3.31 -1.56
N GLU A 114 -19.71 -3.88 -1.82
CA GLU A 114 -20.48 -4.61 -0.81
C GLU A 114 -19.81 -5.95 -0.45
N ASP A 115 -19.29 -6.67 -1.44
CA ASP A 115 -18.58 -7.92 -1.20
C ASP A 115 -17.25 -7.68 -0.48
N ALA A 116 -16.53 -6.62 -0.84
CA ALA A 116 -15.30 -6.22 -0.15
C ALA A 116 -15.58 -5.89 1.32
N LYS A 117 -16.65 -5.14 1.58
CA LYS A 117 -17.10 -4.84 2.94
C LYS A 117 -17.43 -6.12 3.71
N LYS A 118 -18.22 -7.04 3.14
CA LYS A 118 -18.59 -8.30 3.79
C LYS A 118 -17.37 -9.13 4.16
N VAL A 119 -16.40 -9.27 3.25
CA VAL A 119 -15.15 -10.01 3.52
C VAL A 119 -14.37 -9.33 4.65
N MET A 120 -14.22 -8.00 4.60
CA MET A 120 -13.50 -7.28 5.66
C MET A 120 -14.22 -7.30 7.02
N GLU A 121 -15.56 -7.42 7.04
CA GLU A 121 -16.34 -7.60 8.27
C GLU A 121 -16.23 -9.03 8.81
N GLN A 122 -16.24 -10.05 7.94
CA GLN A 122 -16.06 -11.46 8.32
C GLN A 122 -14.67 -11.71 8.92
N GLU A 123 -13.64 -11.09 8.36
CA GLU A 123 -12.24 -11.23 8.79
C GLU A 123 -11.84 -10.21 9.87
N ASP A 124 -12.78 -9.41 10.38
CA ASP A 124 -12.56 -8.33 11.36
C ASP A 124 -11.53 -7.25 10.94
N ILE A 125 -11.20 -7.15 9.65
CA ILE A 125 -10.20 -6.21 9.10
C ILE A 125 -10.66 -4.74 9.23
N LEU A 126 -11.96 -4.50 9.44
CA LEU A 126 -12.47 -3.15 9.67
C LEU A 126 -12.21 -2.62 11.08
N SER A 127 -11.97 -3.50 12.06
CA SER A 127 -11.57 -3.07 13.40
C SER A 127 -10.09 -2.68 13.41
N PHE A 128 -9.69 -1.81 14.36
CA PHE A 128 -8.28 -1.48 14.53
C PHE A 128 -7.46 -2.73 14.88
N MET A 129 -7.94 -3.55 15.81
CA MET A 129 -7.20 -4.75 16.24
C MET A 129 -7.10 -5.80 15.14
N GLY A 130 -8.13 -5.96 14.31
CA GLY A 130 -8.11 -6.91 13.20
C GLY A 130 -7.19 -6.47 12.06
N SER A 131 -7.20 -5.20 11.66
CA SER A 131 -6.21 -4.73 10.68
C SER A 131 -4.79 -4.73 11.23
N TYR A 132 -4.61 -4.36 12.50
CA TYR A 132 -3.32 -4.44 13.18
C TYR A 132 -2.75 -5.85 13.18
N LYS A 133 -3.58 -6.85 13.51
CA LYS A 133 -3.20 -8.26 13.47
C LYS A 133 -2.83 -8.72 12.06
N ALA A 134 -3.64 -8.38 11.06
CA ALA A 134 -3.38 -8.73 9.67
C ALA A 134 -2.04 -8.14 9.16
N ALA A 135 -1.74 -6.90 9.53
CA ALA A 135 -0.47 -6.26 9.20
C ALA A 135 0.73 -7.00 9.83
N ILE A 136 0.65 -7.34 11.12
CA ILE A 136 1.69 -8.13 11.79
C ILE A 136 1.88 -9.48 11.09
N GLU A 137 0.81 -10.19 10.76
CA GLU A 137 0.89 -11.49 10.07
C GLU A 137 1.60 -11.38 8.72
N VAL A 138 1.22 -10.41 7.89
CA VAL A 138 1.86 -10.19 6.58
C VAL A 138 3.35 -9.91 6.72
N PHE A 139 3.75 -9.06 7.67
CA PHE A 139 5.13 -8.65 7.87
C PHE A 139 5.93 -9.58 8.80
N SER A 140 5.30 -10.58 9.42
CA SER A 140 6.02 -11.66 10.12
C SER A 140 6.77 -12.57 9.15
N ILE A 141 6.33 -12.62 7.89
CA ILE A 141 6.98 -13.35 6.80
C ILE A 141 8.16 -12.53 6.27
N GLU A 142 9.37 -13.08 6.39
CA GLU A 142 10.62 -12.40 6.03
C GLU A 142 10.65 -11.90 4.59
N LYS A 143 10.21 -12.72 3.63
CA LYS A 143 10.15 -12.36 2.22
C LYS A 143 9.32 -11.09 2.00
N ASN A 144 8.17 -10.98 2.65
CA ASN A 144 7.30 -9.82 2.51
C ASN A 144 7.96 -8.55 3.06
N ARG A 145 8.70 -8.65 4.18
CA ARG A 145 9.49 -7.53 4.72
C ARG A 145 10.56 -7.07 3.73
N VAL A 146 11.32 -8.02 3.17
CA VAL A 146 12.42 -7.73 2.24
C VAL A 146 11.88 -7.08 0.97
N ASP A 147 10.86 -7.66 0.35
CA ASP A 147 10.24 -7.14 -0.87
C ASP A 147 9.71 -5.72 -0.64
N PHE A 148 9.03 -5.50 0.49
CA PHE A 148 8.51 -4.20 0.87
C PHE A 148 9.62 -3.16 1.11
N LYS A 149 10.70 -3.51 1.82
CA LYS A 149 11.86 -2.61 2.01
C LYS A 149 12.52 -2.24 0.68
N GLN A 150 12.59 -3.17 -0.27
CA GLN A 150 13.10 -2.88 -1.61
C GLN A 150 12.18 -1.91 -2.37
N GLU A 151 10.86 -2.06 -2.26
CA GLU A 151 9.90 -1.12 -2.85
C GLU A 151 10.01 0.27 -2.21
N LEU A 152 10.14 0.36 -0.89
CA LEU A 152 10.38 1.63 -0.20
C LEU A 152 11.66 2.32 -0.68
N LYS A 153 12.76 1.58 -0.86
CA LYS A 153 14.00 2.13 -1.40
C LYS A 153 13.83 2.64 -2.83
N LYS A 154 13.14 1.88 -3.68
CA LYS A 154 12.81 2.28 -5.07
C LYS A 154 11.94 3.54 -5.11
N ASN A 155 10.94 3.63 -4.23
CA ASN A 155 10.03 4.77 -4.17
C ASN A 155 10.69 6.00 -3.54
N LYS A 156 11.52 5.85 -2.51
CA LYS A 156 12.36 6.94 -1.97
C LYS A 156 13.30 7.49 -3.05
N SER A 157 13.93 6.62 -3.85
CA SER A 157 14.77 7.05 -4.97
C SER A 157 13.96 7.78 -6.06
N LYS A 158 12.76 7.30 -6.42
CA LYS A 158 11.88 7.99 -7.37
C LYS A 158 11.40 9.34 -6.85
N ASN A 159 11.06 9.44 -5.56
CA ASN A 159 10.59 10.67 -4.96
C ASN A 159 11.73 11.67 -4.73
N ALA A 160 12.94 11.19 -4.40
CA ALA A 160 14.15 12.00 -4.34
C ALA A 160 14.48 12.59 -5.73
N LYS A 161 14.43 11.77 -6.79
CA LYS A 161 14.59 12.26 -8.17
C LYS A 161 13.52 13.28 -8.58
N LYS A 162 12.26 13.05 -8.22
CA LYS A 162 11.20 14.05 -8.44
C LYS A 162 11.43 15.35 -7.67
N PHE A 163 12.00 15.25 -6.47
CA PHE A 163 12.37 16.43 -5.68
C PHE A 163 13.56 17.16 -6.30
N GLU A 164 14.59 16.45 -6.76
CA GLU A 164 15.72 17.01 -7.52
C GLU A 164 15.23 17.70 -8.80
N GLU A 165 14.36 17.06 -9.59
CA GLU A 165 13.76 17.65 -10.80
C GLU A 165 12.97 18.93 -10.49
N VAL A 166 12.22 18.97 -9.38
CA VAL A 166 11.48 20.18 -8.94
C VAL A 166 12.44 21.27 -8.46
N TYR A 167 13.51 20.89 -7.77
CA TYR A 167 14.51 21.82 -7.24
C TYR A 167 15.38 22.41 -8.36
N GLU A 168 15.85 21.60 -9.31
CA GLU A 168 16.57 22.04 -10.51
C GLU A 168 15.70 22.93 -11.39
N TYR A 169 14.40 22.62 -11.53
CA TYR A 169 13.44 23.49 -12.22
C TYR A 169 13.28 24.85 -11.53
N GLN A 170 13.22 24.89 -10.20
CA GLN A 170 13.14 26.14 -9.43
C GLN A 170 14.42 26.97 -9.52
N ILE A 171 15.60 26.33 -9.44
CA ILE A 171 16.90 26.99 -9.63
C ILE A 171 17.02 27.57 -11.05
N HIS A 172 16.62 26.83 -12.08
CA HIS A 172 16.64 27.33 -13.45
C HIS A 172 15.69 28.51 -13.66
N LYS A 173 14.51 28.48 -13.02
CA LYS A 173 13.54 29.57 -13.07
C LYS A 173 14.04 30.84 -12.36
N GLU A 174 14.68 30.70 -11.21
CA GLU A 174 15.31 31.82 -10.49
C GLU A 174 16.52 32.39 -11.26
N ASN A 175 17.35 31.54 -11.85
CA ASN A 175 18.48 31.99 -12.66
C ASN A 175 18.04 32.72 -13.94
N ASN A 176 16.95 32.29 -14.57
CA ASN A 176 16.34 32.99 -15.71
C ASN A 176 15.71 34.32 -15.29
N SER A 177 15.02 34.36 -14.13
CA SER A 177 14.50 35.59 -13.55
C SER A 177 15.59 36.62 -13.23
N ILE A 178 16.74 36.18 -12.73
CA ILE A 178 17.88 37.04 -12.40
C ILE A 178 18.54 37.54 -13.69
N THR A 179 18.75 36.68 -14.69
CA THR A 179 19.32 37.10 -15.99
C THR A 179 18.40 38.04 -16.75
N ASP A 180 17.08 37.89 -16.67
CA ASP A 180 16.11 38.84 -17.23
C ASP A 180 16.16 40.20 -16.52
N LEU A 181 16.35 40.22 -15.20
CA LEU A 181 16.56 41.43 -14.38
C LEU A 181 17.86 42.17 -14.77
N PHE A 182 18.95 41.44 -15.00
CA PHE A 182 20.23 42.03 -15.42
C PHE A 182 20.20 42.51 -16.88
N ASN A 183 19.58 41.77 -17.80
CA ASN A 183 19.46 42.17 -19.20
C ASN A 183 18.49 43.35 -19.42
N GLY A 184 17.50 43.52 -18.54
CA GLY A 184 16.62 44.69 -18.52
C GLY A 184 17.32 45.95 -18.03
N HIS A 185 18.23 45.83 -17.05
CA HIS A 185 18.96 46.96 -16.48
C HIS A 185 20.07 47.49 -17.39
N PHE A 186 20.74 46.62 -18.16
CA PHE A 186 21.81 47.03 -19.08
C PHE A 186 21.33 47.58 -20.44
N LYS A 187 20.03 47.47 -20.77
CA LYS A 187 19.43 48.16 -21.93
C LYS A 187 18.88 49.55 -21.61
N ALA A 188 18.88 49.96 -20.34
CA ALA A 188 18.36 51.25 -19.87
C ALA A 188 19.47 52.24 -19.46
N CYS A 189 20.75 51.92 -19.71
CA CYS A 189 21.88 52.84 -19.58
C CYS A 189 22.50 53.12 -20.95
#